data_AF-A0A7Y1XLW2-F1
#
_entry.id   AF-A0A7Y1XLW2-F1
#
_cell.length_a   1.000
_cell.length_b   1.000
_cell.length_c   1.000
_cell.angle_alpha   90.00
_cell.angle_beta   90.00
_cell.angle_gamma   90.00
#
_symmetry.space_group_name_H-M   'P 1'
#
loop_
_entity.id
_entity.type
_entity.pdbx_description
1 polymer ?
#
loop_
_entity_poly.entity_id
_entity_poly.type
_entity_poly.pdbx_seq_one_letter_code
_entity_poly.pdbx_strand_id
1 'polypeptide(L)'
;TIPGTEFPDEFIVLSAHFDSWDGGTGATDNGTGTITMMETARILKKLYPNPKRTIIVGLWGSEEQGLNGSRAFVEDRPEVVEGLQALLNQDNGTGRVVNLSGQGFLHSYAYLGKWMEAVPESITKHIETNFPGNPGRGGSDYASFVAKGAPAFSLSSLSWSYWNYTWHTNLDTYDKIVFDDVRNNVILTAILTYMASEDPEKTSREKAVLSINPRTGEKREWPSPRSPNREGGID
;
A
#
# COMPACT_ATOMS: atom_id res chain seq x y z
N THR A 1 6.07 0.33 -15.18
CA THR A 1 4.74 -0.21 -15.53
C THR A 1 4.88 -1.50 -16.32
N ILE A 2 3.99 -2.47 -16.08
CA ILE A 2 3.79 -3.68 -16.87
C ILE A 2 2.40 -3.56 -17.50
N PRO A 3 2.28 -3.37 -18.83
CA PRO A 3 0.98 -3.16 -19.48
C PRO A 3 0.06 -4.37 -19.38
N GLY A 4 -1.23 -4.10 -19.14
CA GLY A 4 -2.30 -5.12 -19.18
C GLY A 4 -2.69 -5.51 -20.60
N THR A 5 -3.34 -6.66 -20.77
CA THR A 5 -3.78 -7.21 -22.07
C THR A 5 -5.29 -7.16 -22.29
N GLU A 6 -6.10 -7.46 -21.26
CA GLU A 6 -7.56 -7.58 -21.36
C GLU A 6 -8.26 -6.31 -20.84
N PHE A 7 -7.75 -5.77 -19.73
CA PHE A 7 -8.24 -4.57 -19.06
C PHE A 7 -7.08 -3.57 -18.85
N PRO A 8 -6.49 -3.02 -19.94
CA PRO A 8 -5.31 -2.16 -19.84
C PRO A 8 -5.56 -0.86 -19.05
N ASP A 9 -6.81 -0.41 -18.95
CA ASP A 9 -7.24 0.77 -18.20
C ASP A 9 -7.72 0.45 -16.76
N GLU A 10 -7.54 -0.79 -16.31
CA GLU A 10 -7.67 -1.18 -14.91
C GLU A 10 -6.29 -1.37 -14.31
N PHE A 11 -6.08 -0.83 -13.11
CA PHE A 11 -4.73 -0.65 -12.57
C PHE A 11 -4.53 -1.37 -11.24
N ILE A 12 -3.37 -2.01 -11.08
CA ILE A 12 -2.86 -2.43 -9.78
C ILE A 12 -1.59 -1.64 -9.51
N VAL A 13 -1.54 -0.99 -8.35
CA VAL A 13 -0.39 -0.15 -7.97
C VAL A 13 0.37 -0.84 -6.84
N LEU A 14 1.62 -1.20 -7.11
CA LEU A 14 2.61 -1.57 -6.11
C LEU A 14 3.15 -0.26 -5.52
N SER A 15 2.99 -0.05 -4.22
CA SER A 15 3.17 1.27 -3.58
C SER A 15 4.15 1.21 -2.40
N ALA A 16 5.10 2.14 -2.41
CA ALA A 16 5.98 2.46 -1.28
C ALA A 16 6.54 3.87 -1.51
N HIS A 17 6.97 4.57 -0.46
CA HIS A 17 7.75 5.78 -0.66
C HIS A 17 9.24 5.46 -0.78
N PHE A 18 9.94 6.39 -1.44
CA PHE A 18 11.35 6.31 -1.79
C PHE A 18 12.18 7.38 -1.08
N ASP A 19 11.55 8.50 -0.69
CA ASP A 19 12.21 9.46 0.18
C ASP A 19 12.42 8.88 1.59
N SER A 20 13.31 9.52 2.34
CA SER A 20 13.57 9.22 3.74
C SER A 20 13.96 10.51 4.47
N TRP A 21 14.01 10.45 5.80
CA TRP A 21 14.67 11.49 6.59
C TRP A 21 16.19 11.49 6.43
N ASP A 22 16.79 12.63 6.75
CA ASP A 22 18.22 12.83 6.81
C ASP A 22 18.87 12.21 8.06
N GLY A 23 20.17 11.96 7.99
CA GLY A 23 20.97 11.44 9.11
C GLY A 23 21.09 9.91 9.16
N GLY A 24 20.22 9.16 8.49
CA GLY A 24 20.32 7.72 8.26
C GLY A 24 20.51 7.37 6.78
N THR A 25 20.15 6.14 6.40
CA THR A 25 20.08 5.71 4.99
C THR A 25 18.66 5.30 4.56
N GLY A 26 17.64 5.54 5.38
CA GLY A 26 16.24 5.23 5.06
C GLY A 26 16.00 3.74 4.80
N ALA A 27 16.75 2.86 5.46
CA ALA A 27 16.77 1.43 5.11
C ALA A 27 15.44 0.74 5.42
N THR A 28 14.89 1.00 6.60
CA THR A 28 13.64 0.44 7.10
C THR A 28 12.47 1.40 6.94
N ASP A 29 12.76 2.68 6.65
CA ASP A 29 11.81 3.74 6.32
C ASP A 29 12.30 4.56 5.10
N ASN A 30 11.99 4.18 3.87
CA ASN A 30 11.22 2.99 3.48
C ASN A 30 11.90 2.21 2.34
N GLY A 31 13.20 2.02 2.49
CA GLY A 31 14.01 1.17 1.61
C GLY A 31 13.47 -0.25 1.51
N THR A 32 13.01 -0.84 2.62
CA THR A 32 12.38 -2.17 2.68
C THR A 32 11.11 -2.27 1.83
N GLY A 33 10.23 -1.27 1.87
CA GLY A 33 9.03 -1.21 1.02
C GLY A 33 9.38 -1.02 -0.44
N THR A 34 10.30 -0.09 -0.73
CA THR A 34 10.80 0.14 -2.09
C THR A 34 11.35 -1.14 -2.73
N ILE A 35 12.27 -1.85 -2.05
CA ILE A 35 12.85 -3.07 -2.61
C ILE A 35 11.82 -4.19 -2.72
N THR A 36 10.82 -4.24 -1.82
CA THR A 36 9.70 -5.19 -1.90
C THR A 36 8.90 -4.97 -3.19
N MET A 37 8.56 -3.73 -3.52
CA MET A 37 7.80 -3.41 -4.74
C MET A 37 8.62 -3.65 -6.00
N MET A 38 9.90 -3.28 -6.00
CA MET A 38 10.80 -3.50 -7.14
C MET A 38 11.00 -4.99 -7.42
N GLU A 39 11.26 -5.81 -6.40
CA GLU A 39 11.46 -7.24 -6.56
C GLU A 39 10.16 -7.95 -6.97
N THR A 40 9.01 -7.53 -6.41
CA THR A 40 7.69 -8.01 -6.84
C THR A 40 7.48 -7.75 -8.34
N ALA A 41 7.78 -6.53 -8.81
CA ALA A 41 7.68 -6.18 -10.21
C ALA A 41 8.62 -7.01 -11.09
N ARG A 42 9.86 -7.27 -10.64
CA ARG A 42 10.83 -8.12 -11.36
C ARG A 42 10.33 -9.56 -11.50
N ILE A 43 9.78 -10.14 -10.44
CA ILE A 43 9.20 -11.50 -10.43
C ILE A 43 8.01 -11.57 -11.38
N LEU A 44 7.06 -10.65 -11.26
CA LEU A 44 5.86 -10.62 -12.09
C LEU A 44 6.22 -10.43 -13.57
N LYS A 45 7.16 -9.52 -13.89
CA LYS A 45 7.61 -9.34 -15.28
C LYS A 45 8.21 -10.61 -15.88
N LYS A 46 8.88 -11.43 -15.06
CA LYS A 46 9.52 -12.68 -15.48
C LYS A 46 8.54 -13.84 -15.61
N LEU A 47 7.63 -14.01 -14.66
CA LEU A 47 6.78 -15.20 -14.53
C LEU A 47 5.34 -14.98 -15.04
N TYR A 48 4.90 -13.72 -15.11
CA TYR A 48 3.56 -13.30 -15.52
C TYR A 48 3.64 -12.07 -16.45
N PRO A 49 4.27 -12.21 -17.64
CA PRO A 49 4.59 -11.08 -18.51
C PRO A 49 3.38 -10.41 -19.18
N ASN A 50 2.20 -11.06 -19.16
CA ASN A 50 0.97 -10.64 -19.84
C ASN A 50 -0.19 -10.52 -18.83
N PRO A 51 -0.12 -9.57 -17.87
CA PRO A 51 -1.19 -9.40 -16.91
C PRO A 51 -2.49 -8.96 -17.61
N LYS A 52 -3.65 -9.35 -17.10
CA LYS A 52 -4.93 -8.82 -17.62
C LYS A 52 -5.04 -7.32 -17.37
N ARG A 53 -4.57 -6.85 -16.20
CA ARG A 53 -4.60 -5.45 -15.76
C ARG A 53 -3.22 -4.81 -15.81
N THR A 54 -3.16 -3.49 -15.96
CA THR A 54 -1.89 -2.76 -15.95
C THR A 54 -1.33 -2.68 -14.53
N ILE A 55 -0.07 -3.10 -14.35
CA ILE A 55 0.63 -3.01 -13.05
C ILE A 55 1.57 -1.80 -13.07
N ILE A 56 1.37 -0.88 -12.13
CA ILE A 56 2.21 0.31 -11.93
C ILE A 56 3.06 0.09 -10.67
N VAL A 57 4.33 0.52 -10.73
CA VAL A 57 5.21 0.58 -9.55
C VAL A 57 5.28 2.06 -9.17
N GLY A 58 4.61 2.43 -8.08
CA GLY A 58 4.60 3.76 -7.50
C GLY A 58 5.63 3.84 -6.38
N LEU A 59 6.75 4.50 -6.65
CA LEU A 59 7.77 4.85 -5.67
C LEU A 59 7.67 6.34 -5.41
N TRP A 60 7.03 6.70 -4.31
CA TRP A 60 6.61 8.08 -4.05
C TRP A 60 7.74 8.90 -3.42
N GLY A 61 7.86 10.17 -3.81
CA GLY A 61 8.71 11.11 -3.09
C GLY A 61 7.89 12.00 -2.18
N SER A 62 8.53 12.54 -1.15
CA SER A 62 7.91 13.47 -0.21
C SER A 62 6.68 12.89 0.51
N GLU A 63 6.72 11.60 0.86
CA GLU A 63 5.78 11.01 1.81
C GLU A 63 5.94 11.68 3.18
N GLU A 64 7.20 11.86 3.59
CA GLU A 64 7.59 12.28 4.93
C GLU A 64 7.21 13.73 5.23
N GLN A 65 7.07 14.56 4.20
CA GLN A 65 6.57 15.93 4.31
C GLN A 65 5.05 16.02 4.08
N GLY A 66 4.35 14.89 4.16
CA GLY A 66 2.89 14.82 4.19
C GLY A 66 2.26 14.28 2.90
N LEU A 67 2.76 13.17 2.37
CA LEU A 67 2.18 12.41 1.24
C LEU A 67 2.15 13.18 -0.07
N ASN A 68 3.08 14.11 -0.31
CA ASN A 68 3.00 15.03 -1.44
C ASN A 68 3.09 14.29 -2.78
N GLY A 69 3.96 13.28 -2.90
CA GLY A 69 4.07 12.47 -4.12
C GLY A 69 2.79 11.72 -4.47
N SER A 70 2.25 10.94 -3.54
CA SER A 70 1.02 10.19 -3.79
C SER A 70 -0.21 11.10 -3.95
N ARG A 71 -0.29 12.23 -3.23
CA ARG A 71 -1.35 13.24 -3.43
C ARG A 71 -1.29 13.88 -4.80
N ALA A 72 -0.10 14.26 -5.27
CA ALA A 72 0.10 14.77 -6.61
C ALA A 72 -0.33 13.73 -7.65
N PHE A 73 0.06 12.47 -7.46
CA PHE A 73 -0.31 11.40 -8.39
C PHE A 73 -1.82 11.22 -8.50
N VAL A 74 -2.56 11.14 -7.38
CA VAL A 74 -4.02 10.96 -7.43
C VAL A 74 -4.77 12.21 -7.89
N GLU A 75 -4.12 13.38 -7.90
CA GLU A 75 -4.64 14.62 -8.47
C GLU A 75 -4.41 14.66 -9.99
N ASP A 76 -3.21 14.31 -10.44
CA ASP A 76 -2.75 14.43 -11.83
C ASP A 76 -3.14 13.22 -12.69
N ARG A 77 -3.47 12.07 -12.08
CA ARG A 77 -3.80 10.79 -12.75
C ARG A 77 -5.18 10.25 -12.31
N PRO A 78 -6.27 11.02 -12.48
CA PRO A 78 -7.60 10.60 -12.06
C PRO A 78 -8.06 9.30 -12.74
N GLU A 79 -7.60 9.02 -13.96
CA GLU A 79 -7.92 7.78 -14.67
C GLU A 79 -7.35 6.54 -13.97
N VAL A 80 -6.18 6.65 -13.32
CA VAL A 80 -5.63 5.55 -12.51
C VAL A 80 -6.47 5.36 -11.25
N VAL A 81 -6.91 6.46 -10.63
CA VAL A 81 -7.76 6.43 -9.44
C VAL A 81 -9.11 5.78 -9.76
N GLU A 82 -9.73 6.11 -10.90
CA GLU A 82 -11.00 5.53 -11.37
C GLU A 82 -10.84 4.07 -11.83
N GLY A 83 -9.73 3.76 -12.48
CA GLY A 83 -9.35 2.43 -12.96
C GLY A 83 -8.83 1.48 -11.88
N LEU A 84 -8.50 1.97 -10.68
CA LEU A 84 -7.81 1.18 -9.65
C LEU A 84 -8.63 -0.06 -9.24
N GLN A 85 -7.99 -1.22 -9.40
CA GLN A 85 -8.39 -2.54 -8.89
C GLN A 85 -7.84 -2.75 -7.48
N ALA A 86 -6.57 -2.41 -7.25
CA ALA A 86 -5.98 -2.43 -5.93
C ALA A 86 -4.72 -1.57 -5.90
N LEU A 87 -4.46 -0.93 -4.77
CA LEU A 87 -3.12 -0.48 -4.42
C LEU A 87 -2.65 -1.27 -3.20
N LEU A 88 -1.43 -1.82 -3.27
CA LEU A 88 -0.79 -2.56 -2.20
C LEU A 88 0.41 -1.76 -1.69
N ASN A 89 0.30 -1.23 -0.47
CA ASN A 89 1.30 -0.34 0.09
C ASN A 89 2.10 -1.00 1.21
N GLN A 90 3.43 -1.09 1.09
CA GLN A 90 4.28 -1.53 2.18
C GLN A 90 5.11 -0.35 2.67
N ASP A 91 4.94 -0.06 3.95
CA ASP A 91 5.58 1.07 4.62
C ASP A 91 5.45 0.87 6.13
N ASN A 92 6.41 0.14 6.70
CA ASN A 92 6.75 0.17 8.12
C ASN A 92 7.79 -0.91 8.46
N GLY A 93 9.06 -0.57 8.34
CA GLY A 93 10.13 -1.37 8.91
C GLY A 93 10.51 -2.60 8.10
N THR A 94 11.23 -3.51 8.74
CA THR A 94 11.79 -4.71 8.09
C THR A 94 10.95 -5.98 8.25
N GLY A 95 9.91 -5.95 9.08
CA GLY A 95 9.23 -7.16 9.49
C GLY A 95 8.34 -7.78 8.43
N ARG A 96 7.92 -9.02 8.65
CA ARG A 96 6.91 -9.64 7.80
C ARG A 96 5.57 -8.94 7.98
N VAL A 97 4.76 -8.92 6.93
CA VAL A 97 3.35 -8.48 6.98
C VAL A 97 2.59 -9.36 7.97
N VAL A 98 1.88 -8.71 8.90
CA VAL A 98 1.06 -9.36 9.92
C VAL A 98 -0.36 -8.79 9.99
N ASN A 99 -0.65 -7.70 9.27
CA ASN A 99 -1.99 -7.16 9.23
C ASN A 99 -2.37 -6.65 7.83
N LEU A 100 -3.60 -6.96 7.44
CA LEU A 100 -4.25 -6.44 6.25
C LEU A 100 -5.62 -5.87 6.61
N SER A 101 -5.83 -4.59 6.34
CA SER A 101 -7.08 -3.88 6.62
C SER A 101 -7.84 -3.62 5.32
N GLY A 102 -9.16 -3.73 5.36
CA GLY A 102 -10.06 -3.38 4.25
C GLY A 102 -10.24 -1.88 3.99
N GLN A 103 -9.64 -1.03 4.83
CA GLN A 103 -9.63 0.44 4.68
C GLN A 103 -11.02 1.08 4.54
N GLY A 104 -12.02 0.49 5.21
CA GLY A 104 -13.41 0.95 5.22
C GLY A 104 -14.24 0.50 4.02
N PHE A 105 -13.66 -0.16 3.01
CA PHE A 105 -14.44 -0.66 1.87
C PHE A 105 -15.33 -1.83 2.31
N LEU A 106 -16.64 -1.67 2.19
CA LEU A 106 -17.65 -2.53 2.82
C LEU A 106 -17.47 -4.01 2.46
N HIS A 107 -17.20 -4.28 1.19
CA HIS A 107 -17.08 -5.64 0.63
C HIS A 107 -15.62 -6.12 0.50
N SER A 108 -14.68 -5.46 1.18
CA SER A 108 -13.25 -5.79 1.09
C SER A 108 -12.89 -7.21 1.49
N TYR A 109 -13.65 -7.80 2.41
CA TYR A 109 -13.46 -9.19 2.82
C TYR A 109 -13.61 -10.18 1.66
N ALA A 110 -14.46 -9.87 0.67
CA ALA A 110 -14.77 -10.79 -0.42
C ALA A 110 -13.57 -10.94 -1.38
N TYR A 111 -13.01 -9.83 -1.85
CA TYR A 111 -11.89 -9.88 -2.79
C TYR A 111 -10.54 -10.10 -2.10
N LEU A 112 -10.23 -9.40 -0.98
CA LEU A 112 -8.96 -9.62 -0.27
C LEU A 112 -8.90 -11.02 0.35
N GLY A 113 -10.01 -11.53 0.88
CA GLY A 113 -10.09 -12.91 1.38
C GLY A 113 -9.80 -13.92 0.27
N LYS A 114 -10.48 -13.81 -0.87
CA LYS A 114 -10.27 -14.67 -2.05
C LYS A 114 -8.81 -14.62 -2.55
N TRP A 115 -8.18 -13.45 -2.60
CA TRP A 115 -6.78 -13.35 -3.04
C TRP A 115 -5.81 -13.97 -2.03
N MET A 116 -6.10 -13.83 -0.73
CA MET A 116 -5.32 -14.42 0.35
C MET A 116 -5.37 -15.96 0.38
N GLU A 117 -6.44 -16.59 -0.12
CA GLU A 117 -6.53 -18.06 -0.23
C GLU A 117 -5.45 -18.66 -1.13
N ALA A 118 -4.92 -17.90 -2.11
CA ALA A 118 -3.83 -18.35 -2.97
C ALA A 118 -2.45 -18.22 -2.31
N VAL A 119 -2.35 -17.51 -1.18
CA VAL A 119 -1.09 -17.28 -0.47
C VAL A 119 -0.76 -18.50 0.41
N PRO A 120 0.48 -19.01 0.41
CA PRO A 120 0.87 -20.14 1.25
C PRO A 120 0.57 -19.94 2.73
N GLU A 121 0.13 -21.00 3.40
CA GLU A 121 -0.18 -21.01 4.84
C GLU A 121 1.01 -20.53 5.69
N SER A 122 2.25 -20.83 5.27
CA SER A 122 3.46 -20.38 5.95
C SER A 122 3.55 -18.86 6.09
N ILE A 123 2.90 -18.10 5.19
CA ILE A 123 2.79 -16.64 5.22
C ILE A 123 1.49 -16.23 5.91
N THR A 124 0.33 -16.78 5.50
CA THR A 124 -0.98 -16.32 5.97
C THR A 124 -1.26 -16.60 7.44
N LYS A 125 -0.65 -17.64 8.03
CA LYS A 125 -0.82 -17.99 9.45
C LYS A 125 -0.42 -16.88 10.43
N HIS A 126 0.31 -15.88 9.97
CA HIS A 126 0.75 -14.73 10.76
C HIS A 126 -0.02 -13.44 10.46
N ILE A 127 -0.94 -13.47 9.50
CA ILE A 127 -1.64 -12.29 9.01
C ILE A 127 -3.03 -12.25 9.62
N GLU A 128 -3.30 -11.22 10.40
CA GLU A 128 -4.63 -10.86 10.86
C GLU A 128 -5.31 -9.96 9.83
N THR A 129 -6.60 -10.18 9.60
CA THR A 129 -7.40 -9.33 8.72
C THR A 129 -8.40 -8.49 9.51
N ASN A 130 -8.63 -7.26 9.06
CA ASN A 130 -9.63 -6.37 9.65
C ASN A 130 -10.56 -5.82 8.56
N PHE A 131 -11.76 -6.40 8.46
CA PHE A 131 -12.76 -6.04 7.46
C PHE A 131 -14.06 -5.50 8.08
N PRO A 132 -14.67 -4.46 7.50
CA PRO A 132 -14.09 -3.62 6.45
C PRO A 132 -12.96 -2.71 6.98
N GLY A 133 -12.69 -2.70 8.30
CA GLY A 133 -11.73 -1.79 8.92
C GLY A 133 -12.23 -0.34 8.95
N ASN A 134 -11.33 0.60 9.22
CA ASN A 134 -11.61 2.04 9.11
C ASN A 134 -10.78 2.61 7.95
N PRO A 135 -11.29 3.62 7.23
CA PRO A 135 -10.53 4.27 6.17
C PRO A 135 -9.34 5.03 6.76
N GLY A 136 -8.13 4.66 6.34
CA GLY A 136 -6.91 5.35 6.71
C GLY A 136 -6.91 6.80 6.26
N ARG A 137 -6.38 7.68 7.12
CA ARG A 137 -6.39 9.15 6.93
C ARG A 137 -5.00 9.74 6.69
N GLY A 138 -3.97 8.91 6.78
CA GLY A 138 -2.56 9.28 6.66
C GLY A 138 -1.69 8.10 7.11
N GLY A 139 -0.43 8.40 7.43
CA GLY A 139 0.55 7.44 7.93
C GLY A 139 1.23 6.60 6.84
N SER A 140 0.76 6.65 5.60
CA SER A 140 1.48 6.25 4.38
C SER A 140 0.65 6.60 3.12
N ASP A 141 1.20 6.36 1.94
CA ASP A 141 0.68 6.78 0.63
C ASP A 141 -0.67 6.18 0.23
N TYR A 142 -1.03 5.00 0.76
CA TYR A 142 -2.36 4.40 0.49
C TYR A 142 -3.50 5.35 0.90
N ALA A 143 -3.28 6.20 1.92
CA ALA A 143 -4.28 7.14 2.40
C ALA A 143 -4.70 8.17 1.33
N SER A 144 -3.79 8.58 0.44
CA SER A 144 -4.07 9.50 -0.67
C SER A 144 -5.12 8.92 -1.63
N PHE A 145 -5.05 7.60 -1.88
CA PHE A 145 -6.00 6.87 -2.72
C PHE A 145 -7.32 6.58 -2.00
N VAL A 146 -7.27 6.18 -0.72
CA VAL A 146 -8.47 5.96 0.11
C VAL A 146 -9.30 7.25 0.21
N ALA A 147 -8.67 8.42 0.33
CA ALA A 147 -9.35 9.71 0.35
C ALA A 147 -10.13 9.99 -0.95
N LYS A 148 -9.69 9.46 -2.09
CA LYS A 148 -10.42 9.51 -3.37
C LYS A 148 -11.45 8.38 -3.53
N GLY A 149 -11.60 7.51 -2.53
CA GLY A 149 -12.49 6.35 -2.58
C GLY A 149 -11.96 5.22 -3.48
N ALA A 150 -10.65 5.17 -3.71
CA ALA A 150 -10.02 4.12 -4.51
C ALA A 150 -9.52 2.96 -3.61
N PRO A 151 -9.71 1.69 -4.01
CA PRO A 151 -9.33 0.51 -3.23
C PRO A 151 -7.81 0.40 -3.02
N ALA A 152 -7.33 0.88 -1.88
CA ALA A 152 -5.92 0.98 -1.54
C ALA A 152 -5.70 0.44 -0.13
N PHE A 153 -4.72 -0.43 0.05
CA PHE A 153 -4.56 -1.27 1.23
C PHE A 153 -3.13 -1.21 1.77
N SER A 154 -3.01 -1.18 3.09
CA SER A 154 -1.74 -1.26 3.80
C SER A 154 -1.36 -2.71 4.04
N LEU A 155 -0.14 -3.08 3.64
CA LEU A 155 0.54 -4.32 3.98
C LEU A 155 1.34 -4.11 5.27
N SER A 156 0.63 -4.04 6.40
CA SER A 156 1.21 -3.62 7.66
C SER A 156 2.10 -4.71 8.24
N SER A 157 3.39 -4.39 8.37
CA SER A 157 4.43 -5.28 8.85
C SER A 157 4.54 -5.25 10.37
N LEU A 158 5.09 -6.32 10.95
CA LEU A 158 5.34 -6.36 12.38
C LEU A 158 6.48 -5.36 12.69
N SER A 159 6.18 -4.37 13.53
CA SER A 159 6.97 -3.14 13.66
C SER A 159 7.95 -3.19 14.84
N TRP A 160 8.56 -4.35 15.10
CA TRP A 160 9.50 -4.48 16.22
C TRP A 160 10.70 -3.56 15.98
N SER A 161 11.06 -2.76 17.00
CA SER A 161 12.16 -1.79 16.90
C SER A 161 12.00 -0.77 15.75
N TYR A 162 10.81 -0.66 15.14
CA TYR A 162 10.55 0.35 14.13
C TYR A 162 10.37 1.70 14.83
N TRP A 163 9.22 1.90 15.47
CA TRP A 163 8.79 3.16 16.08
C TRP A 163 9.73 3.74 17.12
N ASN A 164 10.38 2.88 17.90
CA ASN A 164 11.14 3.30 19.08
C ASN A 164 12.66 3.25 18.88
N TYR A 165 13.14 2.88 17.68
CA TYR A 165 14.57 2.66 17.48
C TYR A 165 15.08 3.05 16.09
N THR A 166 14.42 2.64 15.01
CA THR A 166 14.89 2.94 13.64
C THR A 166 14.18 4.14 13.04
N TRP A 167 12.85 4.21 13.17
CA TRP A 167 11.99 5.22 12.56
C TRP A 167 12.48 6.65 12.82
N HIS A 168 12.81 7.37 11.74
CA HIS A 168 13.28 8.77 11.75
C HIS A 168 14.54 9.01 12.61
N THR A 169 15.43 8.02 12.68
CA THR A 169 16.71 8.14 13.39
C THR A 169 17.90 7.90 12.47
N ASN A 170 19.09 8.34 12.90
CA ASN A 170 20.35 7.99 12.27
C ASN A 170 20.75 6.51 12.40
N LEU A 171 19.96 5.70 13.11
CA LEU A 171 20.15 4.26 13.22
C LEU A 171 19.43 3.50 12.11
N ASP A 172 18.61 4.17 11.30
CA ASP A 172 17.96 3.54 10.16
C ASP A 172 18.96 3.26 9.04
N THR A 173 19.50 2.05 9.06
CA THR A 173 20.69 1.64 8.32
C THR A 173 20.52 0.22 7.78
N TYR A 174 21.24 -0.09 6.70
CA TYR A 174 21.12 -1.35 5.96
C TYR A 174 21.22 -2.62 6.83
N ASP A 175 22.06 -2.61 7.88
CA ASP A 175 22.26 -3.76 8.76
C ASP A 175 21.04 -4.12 9.62
N LYS A 176 20.00 -3.27 9.62
CA LYS A 176 18.72 -3.55 10.30
C LYS A 176 17.76 -4.39 9.45
N ILE A 177 18.06 -4.61 8.17
CA ILE A 177 17.17 -5.35 7.26
C ILE A 177 17.24 -6.86 7.53
N VAL A 178 16.09 -7.44 7.83
CA VAL A 178 15.83 -8.88 7.92
C VAL A 178 15.28 -9.38 6.57
N PHE A 179 16.20 -9.80 5.69
CA PHE A 179 15.86 -10.17 4.31
C PHE A 179 14.88 -11.34 4.18
N ASP A 180 14.83 -12.27 5.14
CA ASP A 180 13.88 -13.38 5.08
C ASP A 180 12.43 -12.90 5.27
N ASP A 181 12.21 -11.90 6.12
CA ASP A 181 10.90 -11.27 6.29
C ASP A 181 10.53 -10.40 5.07
N VAL A 182 11.48 -9.63 4.53
CA VAL A 182 11.29 -8.88 3.27
C VAL A 182 10.95 -9.83 2.11
N ARG A 183 11.59 -11.00 2.02
CA ARG A 183 11.27 -12.03 1.01
C ARG A 183 9.85 -12.56 1.18
N ASN A 184 9.38 -12.77 2.41
CA ASN A 184 7.99 -13.15 2.66
C ASN A 184 7.02 -12.09 2.14
N ASN A 185 7.32 -10.81 2.37
CA ASN A 185 6.50 -9.69 1.90
C ASN A 185 6.43 -9.61 0.37
N VAL A 186 7.55 -9.88 -0.31
CA VAL A 186 7.59 -9.98 -1.79
C VAL A 186 6.67 -11.09 -2.28
N ILE A 187 6.72 -12.28 -1.69
CA ILE A 187 5.87 -13.41 -2.10
C ILE A 187 4.40 -13.08 -1.91
N LEU A 188 4.03 -12.53 -0.74
CA LEU A 188 2.67 -12.07 -0.47
C LEU A 188 2.20 -11.06 -1.52
N THR A 189 2.97 -10.00 -1.74
CA THR A 189 2.62 -8.91 -2.65
C THR A 189 2.49 -9.40 -4.09
N ALA A 190 3.38 -10.31 -4.53
CA ALA A 190 3.32 -10.90 -5.87
C ALA A 190 2.05 -11.73 -6.08
N ILE A 191 1.67 -12.57 -5.10
CA ILE A 191 0.47 -13.39 -5.18
C ILE A 191 -0.79 -12.52 -5.16
N LEU A 192 -0.88 -11.57 -4.24
CA LEU A 192 -2.01 -10.64 -4.19
C LEU A 192 -2.16 -9.85 -5.48
N THR A 193 -1.05 -9.38 -6.07
CA THR A 193 -1.05 -8.67 -7.36
C THR A 193 -1.51 -9.56 -8.50
N TYR A 194 -1.02 -10.80 -8.57
CA TYR A 194 -1.46 -11.77 -9.56
C TYR A 194 -2.96 -12.05 -9.44
N MET A 195 -3.44 -12.32 -8.23
CA MET A 195 -4.85 -12.62 -7.98
C MET A 195 -5.75 -11.41 -8.27
N ALA A 196 -5.35 -10.20 -7.88
CA ALA A 196 -6.06 -8.98 -8.21
C ALA A 196 -6.10 -8.73 -9.73
N SER A 197 -5.03 -9.09 -10.45
CA SER A 197 -4.96 -8.97 -11.92
C SER A 197 -5.89 -9.97 -12.59
N GLU A 198 -5.97 -11.20 -12.09
CA GLU A 198 -6.79 -12.26 -12.67
C GLU A 198 -8.26 -12.24 -12.23
N ASP A 199 -8.61 -11.47 -11.21
CA ASP A 199 -9.98 -11.39 -10.70
C ASP A 199 -10.95 -10.94 -11.81
N PRO A 200 -11.97 -11.73 -12.17
CA PRO A 200 -12.92 -11.32 -13.20
C PRO A 200 -13.73 -10.08 -12.77
N GLU A 201 -13.85 -9.82 -11.48
CA GLU A 201 -14.61 -8.71 -10.94
C GLU A 201 -13.70 -7.54 -10.54
N LYS A 202 -14.13 -6.33 -10.88
CA LYS A 202 -13.51 -5.13 -10.37
C LYS A 202 -13.89 -4.95 -8.89
N THR A 203 -12.92 -4.63 -8.04
CA THR A 203 -13.17 -4.46 -6.61
C THR A 203 -14.23 -3.42 -6.32
N SER A 204 -15.13 -3.72 -5.38
CA SER A 204 -16.16 -2.77 -4.95
C SER A 204 -15.57 -1.55 -4.24
N ARG A 205 -16.12 -0.38 -4.55
CA ARG A 205 -15.80 0.91 -3.94
C ARG A 205 -16.85 1.36 -2.91
N GLU A 206 -17.79 0.47 -2.57
CA GLU A 206 -18.82 0.78 -1.59
C GLU A 206 -18.18 1.04 -0.22
N LYS A 207 -18.56 2.15 0.39
CA LYS A 207 -17.98 2.67 1.62
C LYS A 207 -18.81 2.22 2.81
N ALA A 208 -18.16 1.68 3.84
CA ALA A 208 -18.82 1.37 5.10
C ALA A 208 -19.40 2.64 5.76
N VAL A 209 -20.54 2.47 6.44
CA VAL A 209 -21.10 3.49 7.33
C VAL A 209 -20.25 3.53 8.59
N LEU A 210 -19.64 4.67 8.87
CA LEU A 210 -18.77 4.83 10.03
C LEU A 210 -19.58 5.14 11.30
N SER A 211 -19.10 4.64 12.43
CA SER A 211 -19.72 4.82 13.74
C SER A 211 -19.59 6.25 14.26
N ILE A 212 -20.39 6.57 15.29
CA ILE A 212 -20.26 7.81 16.03
C ILE A 212 -19.00 7.74 16.90
N ASN A 213 -18.24 8.84 16.93
CA ASN A 213 -17.10 8.96 17.83
C ASN A 213 -17.60 9.09 19.28
N PRO A 214 -17.30 8.14 20.18
CA PRO A 214 -17.82 8.17 21.54
C PRO A 214 -17.28 9.34 22.37
N ARG A 215 -16.16 9.97 21.95
CA ARG A 215 -15.57 11.12 22.65
C ARG A 215 -16.20 12.45 22.24
N THR A 216 -16.61 12.59 20.98
CA THR A 216 -17.14 13.87 20.45
C THR A 216 -18.65 13.84 20.21
N GLY A 217 -19.26 12.66 20.14
CA GLY A 217 -20.66 12.49 19.77
C GLY A 217 -20.94 12.69 18.27
N GLU A 218 -19.92 13.01 17.47
CA GLU A 218 -20.06 13.29 16.05
C GLU A 218 -19.92 12.01 15.20
N LYS A 219 -20.64 11.97 14.07
CA LYS A 219 -20.49 10.89 13.09
C LYS A 219 -19.09 10.94 12.50
N ARG A 220 -18.37 9.81 12.50
CA ARG A 220 -17.09 9.72 11.79
C ARG A 220 -17.33 9.87 10.29
N GLU A 221 -16.43 10.58 9.63
CA GLU A 221 -16.48 10.80 8.18
C GLU A 221 -15.38 10.00 7.47
N TRP A 222 -15.49 9.86 6.16
CA TRP A 222 -14.38 9.38 5.35
C TRP A 222 -13.30 10.46 5.22
N PRO A 223 -12.04 10.09 4.98
CA PRO A 223 -10.99 11.06 4.65
C PRO A 223 -11.37 11.87 3.40
N SER A 224 -11.11 13.17 3.45
CA SER A 224 -11.19 14.07 2.30
C SER A 224 -9.84 14.15 1.58
N PRO A 225 -9.82 14.24 0.23
CA PRO A 225 -8.60 14.50 -0.51
C PRO A 225 -7.93 15.81 -0.07
N ARG A 226 -6.60 15.82 -0.07
CA ARG A 226 -5.78 17.02 0.19
C ARG A 226 -4.87 17.26 -1.00
N SER A 227 -4.70 18.51 -1.39
CA SER A 227 -3.72 18.86 -2.41
C SER A 227 -2.30 18.66 -1.88
N PRO A 228 -1.35 18.26 -2.74
CA PRO A 228 0.06 18.18 -2.39
C PRO A 228 0.65 19.58 -2.20
N ASN A 229 1.66 19.71 -1.34
CA ASN A 229 2.58 20.84 -1.44
C ASN A 229 3.55 20.58 -2.61
N ARG A 230 3.65 21.55 -3.54
CA ARG A 230 4.53 21.48 -4.72
C ARG A 230 5.63 22.55 -4.71
N GLU A 231 5.77 23.30 -3.62
CA GLU A 231 6.67 24.46 -3.50
C GLU A 231 8.15 24.06 -3.25
N GLY A 232 8.44 22.77 -3.02
CA GLY A 232 9.81 22.25 -3.02
C GLY A 232 10.64 22.57 -1.78
N GLY A 233 10.01 22.86 -0.63
CA GLY A 233 10.70 23.11 0.64
C GLY A 233 11.47 24.43 0.69
N ILE A 234 11.13 25.38 -0.17
CA ILE A 234 11.68 26.74 -0.17
C ILE A 234 10.56 27.68 0.28
N ASP A 235 10.52 27.97 1.57
CA ASP A 235 9.92 29.21 2.10
C ASP A 235 10.93 30.36 2.00
#